data_AF-A0A1J8Q9V3-F1
#
_entry.id   AF-A0A1J8Q9V3-F1
#
_cell.length_a   1.000
_cell.length_b   1.000
_cell.length_c   1.000
_cell.angle_alpha   90.00
_cell.angle_beta   90.00
_cell.angle_gamma   90.00
#
_symmetry.space_group_name_H-M   'P 1'
#
loop_
_entity.id
_entity.type
_entity.pdbx_description
1 polymer ?
#
loop_
_entity_poly.entity_id
_entity_poly.type
_entity_poly.pdbx_seq_one_letter_code
_entity_poly.pdbx_strand_id
1 'polypeptide(L)'
;MPLPPTDEQSRIVAKVDELMALCDQLETQQQKRRTLQNHLRHATLQAVANSQSSHELQENWLRLEANFGQLFSAPDDVEDLRKLLSELAIYGALDSNLLPTDISVLDSYLETLSSKKTGKRFAKINKINEEVSLPSGWRWILLEELLAGSESGWSPKCEAEQRRGDEWGVLKVSAVTWGEFKPEENKRLPISLEARPLCEVMPGDFMLSRANTAELVARSVIAPEGCPTKLLMSDKIVRLSFLDERLKPWANLVNNSQYARAYYKDRATGTSDSMRNVSRQVIHELPIPLPPLEIQELIFASLQKLMSICDALEEKTKFRLSLAKNMAVASVAALIGIAIEQEEEPMKAPQTELVAPVRLGTTPDVKAQAPLATILARHNGEMSAKDLWQRFGGEIDAFYAQLKTEVTYGWLLEPAPAEMLEK
;
A
#
# COMPACT_ATOMS: atom_id res chain seq x y z
N MET A 1 5.66 49.43 -15.28
CA MET A 1 6.55 48.62 -14.43
C MET A 1 7.83 49.41 -14.22
N PRO A 2 8.19 49.81 -13.00
CA PRO A 2 9.47 50.46 -12.75
C PRO A 2 10.61 49.46 -12.99
N LEU A 3 11.61 49.85 -13.78
CA LEU A 3 12.78 49.02 -14.09
C LEU A 3 14.03 49.67 -13.45
N PRO A 4 14.76 48.95 -12.58
CA PRO A 4 15.99 49.48 -12.01
C PRO A 4 17.09 49.60 -13.08
N PRO A 5 18.17 50.36 -12.85
CA PRO A 5 19.31 50.46 -13.76
C PRO A 5 19.91 49.09 -14.07
N THR A 6 20.50 48.92 -15.26
CA THR A 6 21.01 47.63 -15.75
C THR A 6 22.02 46.98 -14.81
N ASP A 7 22.91 47.77 -14.20
CA ASP A 7 23.89 47.27 -13.23
C ASP A 7 23.22 46.67 -11.98
N GLU A 8 22.10 47.25 -11.54
CA GLU A 8 21.33 46.77 -10.41
C GLU A 8 20.55 45.51 -10.77
N GLN A 9 20.00 45.42 -11.99
CA GLN A 9 19.41 44.19 -12.51
C GLN A 9 20.43 43.04 -12.51
N SER A 10 21.65 43.28 -13.00
CA SER A 10 22.72 42.27 -13.00
C SER A 10 23.12 41.82 -11.59
N ARG A 11 23.15 42.74 -10.61
CA ARG A 11 23.42 42.39 -9.20
C ARG A 11 22.30 41.55 -8.58
N ILE A 12 21.04 41.88 -8.88
CA ILE A 12 19.87 41.11 -8.41
C ILE A 12 19.92 39.69 -8.99
N VAL A 13 20.10 39.56 -10.31
CA VAL A 13 20.19 38.25 -10.98
C VAL A 13 21.32 37.40 -10.36
N ALA A 14 22.51 37.98 -10.18
CA ALA A 14 23.62 37.26 -9.56
C ALA A 14 23.31 36.76 -8.14
N LYS A 15 22.54 37.51 -7.34
CA LYS A 15 22.10 37.05 -6.01
C LYS A 15 20.98 36.03 -6.05
N VAL A 16 20.05 36.14 -7.00
CA VAL A 16 19.04 35.09 -7.22
C VAL A 16 19.72 33.79 -7.60
N ASP A 17 20.68 33.82 -8.53
CA ASP A 17 21.43 32.63 -8.96
C ASP A 17 22.20 31.98 -7.79
N GLU A 18 22.83 32.80 -6.93
CA GLU A 18 23.50 32.31 -5.72
C GLU A 18 22.53 31.64 -4.73
N LEU A 19 21.37 32.25 -4.48
CA LEU A 19 20.35 31.69 -3.59
C LEU A 19 19.73 30.41 -4.16
N MET A 20 19.48 30.36 -5.47
CA MET A 20 19.00 29.15 -6.15
C MET A 20 20.02 28.02 -6.07
N ALA A 21 21.32 28.31 -6.26
CA ALA A 21 22.37 27.31 -6.08
C ALA A 21 22.44 26.77 -4.64
N LEU A 22 22.18 27.61 -3.63
CA LEU A 22 22.07 27.16 -2.23
C LEU A 22 20.82 26.31 -2.00
N CYS A 23 19.68 26.65 -2.62
CA CYS A 23 18.48 25.81 -2.59
C CYS A 23 18.75 24.43 -3.20
N ASP A 24 19.37 24.36 -4.38
CA ASP A 24 19.74 23.09 -5.03
C ASP A 24 20.67 22.24 -4.15
N GLN A 25 21.64 22.89 -3.50
CA GLN A 25 22.54 22.21 -2.56
C GLN A 25 21.80 21.66 -1.33
N LEU A 26 20.87 22.45 -0.77
CA LEU A 26 20.04 22.02 0.37
C LEU A 26 19.12 20.86 0.00
N GLU A 27 18.46 20.91 -1.16
CA GLU A 27 17.64 19.81 -1.68
C GLU A 27 18.47 18.53 -1.83
N THR A 28 19.66 18.64 -2.42
CA THR A 28 20.60 17.52 -2.55
C THR A 28 20.99 16.93 -1.19
N GLN A 29 21.26 17.78 -0.19
CA GLN A 29 21.60 17.33 1.16
C GLN A 29 20.40 16.67 1.87
N GLN A 30 19.20 17.24 1.71
CA GLN A 30 17.97 16.66 2.26
C GLN A 30 17.69 15.28 1.67
N GLN A 31 17.86 15.12 0.36
CA GLN A 31 17.69 13.83 -0.31
C GLN A 31 18.70 12.79 0.20
N LYS A 32 19.99 13.15 0.29
CA LYS A 32 21.02 12.26 0.85
C LYS A 32 20.71 11.85 2.30
N ARG A 33 20.28 12.80 3.13
CA ARG A 33 19.88 12.54 4.52
C ARG A 33 18.69 11.59 4.57
N ARG A 34 17.67 11.80 3.72
CA ARG A 34 16.48 10.96 3.65
C ARG A 34 16.84 9.53 3.24
N THR A 35 17.70 9.36 2.24
CA THR A 35 18.20 8.05 1.81
C THR A 35 18.94 7.34 2.95
N LEU A 36 19.87 8.02 3.63
CA LEU A 36 20.60 7.43 4.76
C LEU A 36 19.66 7.05 5.91
N GLN A 37 18.71 7.92 6.23
CA GLN A 37 17.70 7.68 7.26
C GLN A 37 16.85 6.45 6.94
N ASN A 38 16.39 6.31 5.69
CA ASN A 38 15.60 5.15 5.26
C ASN A 38 16.41 3.85 5.37
N HIS A 39 17.68 3.84 4.95
CA HIS A 39 18.55 2.67 5.11
C HIS A 39 18.75 2.29 6.58
N LEU A 40 19.01 3.28 7.45
CA LEU A 40 19.17 3.03 8.87
C LEU A 40 17.87 2.51 9.51
N ARG A 41 16.71 3.07 9.13
CA ARG A 41 15.40 2.59 9.58
C ARG A 41 15.18 1.14 9.16
N HIS A 42 15.35 0.81 7.87
CA HIS A 42 15.21 -0.56 7.40
C HIS A 42 16.14 -1.53 8.12
N ALA A 43 17.42 -1.19 8.28
CA ALA A 43 18.38 -2.04 8.99
C ALA A 43 17.98 -2.27 10.46
N THR A 44 17.49 -1.23 11.15
CA THR A 44 17.06 -1.33 12.55
C THR A 44 15.79 -2.16 12.69
N LEU A 45 14.80 -1.94 11.81
CA LEU A 45 13.58 -2.75 11.79
C LEU A 45 13.87 -4.21 11.46
N GLN A 46 14.80 -4.47 10.53
CA GLN A 46 15.22 -5.83 10.18
C GLN A 46 15.95 -6.53 11.32
N ALA A 47 16.77 -5.81 12.10
CA ALA A 47 17.41 -6.37 13.30
C ALA A 47 16.37 -6.83 14.33
N VAL A 48 15.31 -6.03 14.54
CA VAL A 48 14.18 -6.43 15.40
C VAL A 48 13.45 -7.64 14.82
N ALA A 49 13.16 -7.64 13.51
CA ALA A 49 12.46 -8.75 12.84
C ALA A 49 13.20 -10.09 12.93
N ASN A 50 14.54 -10.04 12.85
CA ASN A 50 15.40 -11.22 12.81
C ASN A 50 15.87 -11.68 14.20
N SER A 51 15.37 -11.08 15.28
CA SER A 51 15.78 -11.42 16.63
C SER A 51 15.41 -12.87 16.95
N GLN A 52 16.40 -13.66 17.38
CA GLN A 52 16.25 -15.11 17.60
C GLN A 52 15.91 -15.47 19.05
N SER A 53 16.05 -14.51 19.97
CA SER A 53 15.79 -14.70 21.39
C SER A 53 15.04 -13.50 21.97
N SER A 54 14.30 -13.72 23.06
CA SER A 54 13.60 -12.64 23.77
C SER A 54 14.54 -11.55 24.27
N HIS A 55 15.78 -11.91 24.65
CA HIS A 55 16.80 -10.93 25.07
C HIS A 55 17.26 -10.06 23.89
N GLU A 56 17.58 -10.68 22.75
CA GLU A 56 17.99 -9.95 21.54
C GLU A 56 16.85 -9.03 21.04
N LEU A 57 15.61 -9.52 21.07
CA LEU A 57 14.43 -8.74 20.71
C LEU A 57 14.30 -7.50 21.60
N GLN A 58 14.48 -7.66 22.92
CA GLN A 58 14.43 -6.56 23.87
C GLN A 58 15.55 -5.54 23.61
N GLU A 59 16.78 -5.98 23.37
CA GLU A 59 17.93 -5.10 23.09
C GLU A 59 17.73 -4.31 21.78
N ASN A 60 17.32 -5.00 20.71
CA ASN A 60 17.03 -4.39 19.42
C ASN A 60 15.85 -3.41 19.51
N TRP A 61 14.83 -3.74 20.30
CA TRP A 61 13.70 -2.85 20.56
C TRP A 61 14.13 -1.58 21.30
N LEU A 62 14.93 -1.70 22.37
CA LEU A 62 15.45 -0.55 23.11
C LEU A 62 16.28 0.37 22.20
N ARG A 63 17.08 -0.22 21.30
CA ARG A 63 17.84 0.54 20.30
C ARG A 63 16.93 1.26 19.31
N LEU A 64 15.88 0.60 18.84
CA LEU A 64 14.89 1.19 17.95
C LEU A 64 14.17 2.37 18.63
N GLU A 65 13.67 2.16 19.85
CA GLU A 65 12.95 3.16 20.64
C GLU A 65 13.81 4.40 20.94
N ALA A 66 15.06 4.19 21.35
CA ALA A 66 16.02 5.27 21.62
C ALA A 66 16.28 6.16 20.39
N ASN A 67 16.04 5.64 19.18
CA ASN A 67 16.28 6.34 17.92
C ASN A 67 15.00 6.76 17.19
N PHE A 68 13.81 6.59 17.78
CA PHE A 68 12.54 6.95 17.14
C PHE A 68 12.53 8.38 16.54
N GLY A 69 13.06 9.36 17.28
CA GLY A 69 13.08 10.75 16.83
C GLY A 69 13.91 10.99 15.56
N GLN A 70 14.90 10.14 15.28
CA GLN A 70 15.76 10.22 14.11
C GLN A 70 15.31 9.29 12.98
N LEU A 71 14.66 8.16 13.27
CA LEU A 71 14.26 7.17 12.27
C LEU A 71 12.93 7.50 11.60
N PHE A 72 12.01 8.15 12.31
CA PHE A 72 10.67 8.50 11.85
C PHE A 72 10.55 10.03 11.74
N SER A 73 10.68 10.54 10.51
CA SER A 73 10.63 11.99 10.19
C SER A 73 9.46 12.39 9.29
N ALA A 74 8.79 11.42 8.65
CA ALA A 74 7.53 11.59 7.92
C ALA A 74 6.45 10.63 8.48
N PRO A 75 5.15 10.96 8.37
CA PRO A 75 4.07 10.09 8.82
C PRO A 75 4.14 8.69 8.19
N ASP A 76 4.45 8.62 6.90
CA ASP A 76 4.56 7.37 6.13
C ASP A 76 5.67 6.45 6.64
N ASP A 77 6.66 6.96 7.38
CA ASP A 77 7.75 6.15 7.93
C ASP A 77 7.23 5.13 8.96
N VAL A 78 6.11 5.45 9.62
CA VAL A 78 5.53 4.64 10.71
C VAL A 78 4.88 3.37 10.17
N GLU A 79 4.49 3.35 8.90
CA GLU A 79 3.82 2.21 8.27
C GLU A 79 4.68 0.94 8.29
N ASP A 80 5.99 1.07 8.07
CA ASP A 80 6.91 -0.07 8.14
C ASP A 80 7.03 -0.64 9.57
N LEU A 81 6.90 0.22 10.59
CA LEU A 81 6.87 -0.23 11.98
C LEU A 81 5.57 -0.99 12.29
N ARG A 82 4.42 -0.52 11.80
CA ARG A 82 3.12 -1.22 11.96
C ARG A 82 3.16 -2.62 11.34
N LYS A 83 3.74 -2.73 10.14
CA LYS A 83 3.95 -4.02 9.46
C LYS A 83 4.83 -4.95 10.27
N LEU A 84 5.98 -4.46 10.76
CA LEU A 84 6.88 -5.22 11.61
C LEU A 84 6.17 -5.75 12.87
N LEU A 85 5.45 -4.89 13.58
CA LEU A 85 4.70 -5.26 14.79
C LEU A 85 3.67 -6.36 14.52
N SER A 86 3.00 -6.30 13.37
CA SER A 86 2.05 -7.33 12.95
C SER A 86 2.75 -8.66 12.66
N GLU A 87 3.92 -8.65 12.02
CA GLU A 87 4.72 -9.86 11.80
C GLU A 87 5.20 -10.47 13.13
N LEU A 88 5.70 -9.64 14.05
CA LEU A 88 6.10 -10.09 15.39
C LEU A 88 4.93 -10.74 16.15
N ALA A 89 3.72 -10.18 16.01
CA ALA A 89 2.52 -10.76 16.60
C ALA A 89 2.21 -12.15 16.00
N ILE A 90 2.29 -12.30 14.69
CA ILE A 90 1.94 -13.51 13.94
C ILE A 90 2.92 -14.66 14.18
N TYR A 91 4.20 -14.36 14.40
CA TYR A 91 5.20 -15.36 14.78
C TYR A 91 5.30 -15.57 16.31
N GLY A 92 4.43 -14.92 17.08
CA GLY A 92 4.34 -15.11 18.52
C GLY A 92 5.50 -14.51 19.33
N ALA A 93 6.23 -13.56 18.76
CA ALA A 93 7.25 -12.80 19.49
C ALA A 93 6.62 -11.89 20.58
N LEU A 94 5.32 -11.61 20.47
CA LEU A 94 4.53 -10.89 21.47
C LEU A 94 3.81 -11.82 22.46
N ASP A 95 4.05 -13.14 22.39
CA ASP A 95 3.52 -14.09 23.34
C ASP A 95 4.25 -13.93 24.69
N SER A 96 3.56 -13.32 25.66
CA SER A 96 4.12 -13.04 26.99
C SER A 96 4.10 -14.24 27.93
N ASN A 97 3.56 -15.39 27.52
CA ASN A 97 3.49 -16.56 28.37
C ASN A 97 4.85 -17.25 28.48
N LEU A 98 5.50 -17.05 29.63
CA LEU A 98 6.73 -17.75 30.03
C LEU A 98 6.51 -19.25 30.30
N LEU A 99 5.25 -19.69 30.43
CA LEU A 99 4.88 -21.08 30.66
C LEU A 99 4.46 -21.71 29.32
N PRO A 100 4.92 -22.93 28.99
CA PRO A 100 4.46 -23.63 27.80
C PRO A 100 2.95 -23.76 27.85
N THR A 101 2.25 -23.16 26.90
CA THR A 101 0.82 -23.41 26.75
C THR A 101 0.66 -24.85 26.31
N ASP A 102 -0.16 -25.63 27.02
CA ASP A 102 -0.37 -27.03 26.66
C ASP A 102 -1.00 -27.10 25.27
N ILE A 103 -0.21 -27.66 24.36
CA ILE A 103 -0.56 -27.98 22.98
C ILE A 103 -1.92 -28.68 22.88
N SER A 104 -2.25 -29.52 23.88
CA SER A 104 -3.49 -30.31 23.89
C SER A 104 -4.75 -29.44 23.87
N VAL A 105 -4.68 -28.20 24.38
CA VAL A 105 -5.79 -27.25 24.40
C VAL A 105 -6.16 -26.87 22.97
N LEU A 106 -5.17 -26.51 22.15
CA LEU A 106 -5.41 -26.13 20.77
C LEU A 106 -5.84 -27.33 19.92
N ASP A 107 -5.20 -28.49 20.12
CA ASP A 107 -5.54 -29.71 19.38
C ASP A 107 -7.01 -30.13 19.66
N SER A 108 -7.45 -30.13 20.92
CA SER A 108 -8.84 -30.45 21.28
C SER A 108 -9.86 -29.43 20.74
N TYR A 109 -9.48 -28.15 20.69
CA TYR A 109 -10.29 -27.11 20.09
C TYR A 109 -10.44 -27.30 18.57
N LEU A 110 -9.35 -27.60 17.88
CA LEU A 110 -9.36 -27.90 16.44
C LEU A 110 -10.19 -29.15 16.11
N GLU A 111 -10.12 -30.20 16.93
CA GLU A 111 -10.98 -31.39 16.80
C GLU A 111 -12.46 -31.02 16.89
N THR A 112 -12.82 -30.14 17.84
CA THR A 112 -14.19 -29.62 18.00
C THR A 112 -14.64 -28.83 16.77
N LEU A 113 -13.77 -28.00 16.19
CA LEU A 113 -14.07 -27.27 14.95
C LEU A 113 -14.26 -28.21 13.75
N SER A 114 -13.36 -29.19 13.61
CA SER A 114 -13.42 -30.17 12.52
C SER A 114 -14.74 -30.96 12.52
N SER A 115 -15.26 -31.28 13.71
CA SER A 115 -16.53 -31.99 13.89
C SER A 115 -17.75 -31.17 13.44
N LYS A 116 -17.65 -29.84 13.50
CA LYS A 116 -18.70 -28.90 13.03
C LYS A 116 -18.63 -28.63 11.54
N LYS A 117 -17.52 -28.96 10.88
CA LYS A 117 -17.30 -28.64 9.46
C LYS A 117 -18.16 -29.51 8.56
N THR A 118 -19.23 -28.91 8.04
CA THR A 118 -20.10 -29.52 7.04
C THR A 118 -19.94 -28.78 5.72
N GLY A 119 -19.19 -29.33 4.77
CA GLY A 119 -19.01 -28.63 3.50
C GLY A 119 -17.95 -29.21 2.58
N LYS A 120 -17.89 -28.61 1.38
CA LYS A 120 -16.89 -28.94 0.37
C LYS A 120 -15.52 -28.39 0.78
N ARG A 121 -14.50 -29.24 0.73
CA ARG A 121 -13.10 -28.81 0.84
C ARG A 121 -12.62 -28.24 -0.50
N PHE A 122 -11.96 -27.09 -0.43
CA PHE A 122 -11.32 -26.42 -1.55
C PHE A 122 -9.80 -26.61 -1.54
N ALA A 123 -9.19 -26.76 -0.37
CA ALA A 123 -7.75 -26.99 -0.25
C ALA A 123 -7.37 -28.37 -0.80
N LYS A 124 -6.28 -28.43 -1.58
CA LYS A 124 -5.67 -29.66 -2.10
C LYS A 124 -4.39 -30.04 -1.35
N ILE A 125 -3.75 -29.06 -0.73
CA ILE A 125 -2.56 -29.28 0.09
C ILE A 125 -3.03 -29.84 1.45
N ASN A 126 -2.42 -30.93 1.89
CA ASN A 126 -2.66 -31.52 3.21
C ASN A 126 -1.50 -31.27 4.19
N LYS A 127 -0.37 -30.73 3.72
CA LYS A 127 0.83 -30.54 4.54
C LYS A 127 1.42 -29.16 4.30
N ILE A 128 1.57 -28.40 5.39
CA ILE A 128 2.16 -27.07 5.40
C ILE A 128 3.69 -27.23 5.44
N ASN A 129 4.42 -26.38 4.70
CA ASN A 129 5.87 -26.34 4.82
C ASN A 129 6.23 -25.47 6.04
N GLU A 130 6.72 -26.08 7.11
CA GLU A 130 7.02 -25.42 8.38
C GLU A 130 8.45 -24.85 8.37
N GLU A 131 8.70 -23.86 7.51
CA GLU A 131 10.02 -23.21 7.45
C GLU A 131 10.30 -22.34 8.69
N VAL A 132 9.25 -21.91 9.41
CA VAL A 132 9.34 -21.06 10.60
C VAL A 132 8.85 -21.81 11.84
N SER A 133 9.70 -21.85 12.88
CA SER A 133 9.34 -22.39 14.19
C SER A 133 8.40 -21.46 14.93
N LEU A 134 7.27 -21.99 15.41
CA LEU A 134 6.32 -21.26 16.24
C LEU A 134 6.57 -21.52 17.74
N PRO A 135 6.08 -20.63 18.64
CA PRO A 135 6.14 -20.87 20.07
C PRO A 135 5.38 -22.13 20.52
N SER A 136 5.65 -22.57 21.75
CA SER A 136 4.95 -23.71 22.35
C SER A 136 3.44 -23.45 22.45
N GLY A 137 2.63 -24.44 22.08
CA GLY A 137 1.17 -24.34 22.07
C GLY A 137 0.56 -23.82 20.76
N TRP A 138 1.38 -23.34 19.81
CA TRP A 138 0.92 -22.88 18.51
C TRP A 138 0.90 -24.00 17.47
N ARG A 139 0.11 -23.80 16.41
CA ARG A 139 0.01 -24.73 15.27
C ARG A 139 -0.04 -23.98 13.95
N TRP A 140 0.66 -24.51 12.96
CA TRP A 140 0.36 -24.18 11.56
C TRP A 140 -0.88 -24.96 11.12
N ILE A 141 -1.90 -24.25 10.67
CA ILE A 141 -3.13 -24.83 10.09
C ILE A 141 -3.45 -24.13 8.77
N LEU A 142 -4.33 -24.69 7.96
CA LEU A 142 -4.84 -23.98 6.78
C LEU A 142 -6.02 -23.09 7.18
N LEU A 143 -6.18 -21.95 6.50
CA LEU A 143 -7.33 -21.08 6.69
C LEU A 143 -8.64 -21.87 6.52
N GLU A 144 -8.69 -22.84 5.60
CA GLU A 144 -9.83 -23.73 5.39
C GLU A 144 -10.31 -24.45 6.68
N GLU A 145 -9.42 -24.75 7.61
CA GLU A 145 -9.74 -25.47 8.85
C GLU A 145 -10.56 -24.61 9.81
N LEU A 146 -10.51 -23.29 9.64
CA LEU A 146 -11.30 -22.32 10.42
C LEU A 146 -12.67 -22.03 9.80
N LEU A 147 -12.93 -22.49 8.58
CA LEU A 147 -14.08 -22.08 7.78
C LEU A 147 -15.18 -23.14 7.71
N ALA A 148 -16.42 -22.67 7.86
CA ALA A 148 -17.63 -23.42 7.57
C ALA A 148 -17.94 -23.43 6.06
N GLY A 149 -17.60 -22.34 5.36
CA GLY A 149 -17.89 -22.20 3.93
C GLY A 149 -17.34 -20.92 3.33
N SER A 150 -17.57 -20.75 2.02
CA SER A 150 -17.26 -19.50 1.32
C SER A 150 -18.22 -19.25 0.18
N GLU A 151 -18.58 -17.98 0.00
CA GLU A 151 -19.55 -17.52 -1.00
C GLU A 151 -18.95 -16.39 -1.82
N SER A 152 -19.38 -16.24 -3.07
CA SER A 152 -19.05 -15.06 -3.88
C SER A 152 -20.29 -14.23 -4.09
N GLY A 153 -20.08 -12.93 -4.26
CA GLY A 153 -21.14 -12.01 -4.60
C GLY A 153 -21.65 -12.16 -6.02
N TRP A 154 -22.40 -11.15 -6.44
CA TRP A 154 -23.11 -11.08 -7.71
C TRP A 154 -22.63 -9.87 -8.53
N SER A 155 -22.42 -10.05 -9.85
CA SER A 155 -21.94 -8.99 -10.75
C SER A 155 -23.02 -8.59 -11.78
N PRO A 156 -24.06 -7.84 -11.37
CA PRO A 156 -25.00 -7.26 -12.32
C PRO A 156 -24.38 -6.08 -13.07
N LYS A 157 -24.99 -5.73 -14.22
CA LYS A 157 -24.70 -4.45 -14.88
C LYS A 157 -25.25 -3.33 -14.01
N CYS A 158 -24.35 -2.62 -13.34
CA CYS A 158 -24.68 -1.50 -12.45
C CYS A 158 -24.44 -0.15 -13.12
N GLU A 159 -25.07 0.89 -12.57
CA GLU A 159 -24.73 2.28 -12.88
C GLU A 159 -23.39 2.62 -12.21
N ALA A 160 -22.57 3.46 -12.85
CA ALA A 160 -21.22 3.78 -12.34
C ALA A 160 -21.24 4.61 -11.05
N GLU A 161 -22.34 5.34 -10.80
CA GLU A 161 -22.55 6.19 -9.64
C GLU A 161 -22.68 5.38 -8.35
N GLN A 162 -22.35 6.02 -7.23
CA GLN A 162 -22.64 5.50 -5.91
C GLN A 162 -24.16 5.45 -5.68
N ARG A 163 -24.64 4.45 -4.91
CA ARG A 163 -26.04 4.36 -4.49
C ARG A 163 -26.50 5.61 -3.74
N ARG A 164 -27.78 5.96 -3.84
CA ARG A 164 -28.36 7.12 -3.14
C ARG A 164 -29.25 6.66 -2.00
N GLY A 165 -29.03 7.18 -0.79
CA GLY A 165 -29.80 6.80 0.40
C GLY A 165 -29.86 5.28 0.61
N ASP A 166 -31.07 4.74 0.78
CA ASP A 166 -31.33 3.32 1.05
C ASP A 166 -31.55 2.48 -0.23
N GLU A 167 -30.96 2.89 -1.34
CA GLU A 167 -30.94 2.08 -2.56
C GLU A 167 -29.94 0.92 -2.45
N TRP A 168 -30.15 -0.09 -3.27
CA TRP A 168 -29.20 -1.19 -3.40
C TRP A 168 -27.93 -0.74 -4.11
N GLY A 169 -26.78 -1.05 -3.52
CA GLY A 169 -25.47 -0.86 -4.15
C GLY A 169 -24.73 -2.18 -4.25
N VAL A 170 -23.90 -2.34 -5.28
CA VAL A 170 -22.97 -3.45 -5.43
C VAL A 170 -21.55 -2.95 -5.16
N LEU A 171 -20.87 -3.59 -4.22
CA LEU A 171 -19.54 -3.20 -3.78
C LEU A 171 -18.49 -3.41 -4.87
N LYS A 172 -17.62 -2.41 -5.03
CA LYS A 172 -16.41 -2.50 -5.84
C LYS A 172 -15.33 -3.23 -5.04
N VAL A 173 -14.30 -3.73 -5.73
CA VAL A 173 -13.13 -4.34 -5.08
C VAL A 173 -12.46 -3.37 -4.09
N SER A 174 -12.42 -2.07 -4.43
CA SER A 174 -11.89 -1.00 -3.59
C SER A 174 -12.54 -0.93 -2.20
N ALA A 175 -13.79 -1.41 -2.04
CA ALA A 175 -14.48 -1.43 -0.75
C ALA A 175 -13.81 -2.30 0.32
N VAL A 176 -13.00 -3.28 -0.08
CA VAL A 176 -12.34 -4.24 0.83
C VAL A 176 -10.81 -4.26 0.69
N THR A 177 -10.25 -3.27 0.01
CA THR A 177 -8.83 -3.26 -0.39
C THR A 177 -7.92 -2.60 0.66
N TRP A 178 -8.41 -1.55 1.33
CA TRP A 178 -7.57 -0.61 2.07
C TRP A 178 -7.37 -0.97 3.54
N GLY A 179 -7.57 -2.24 3.91
CA GLY A 179 -7.53 -2.70 5.32
C GLY A 179 -8.75 -2.30 6.15
N GLU A 180 -9.58 -1.38 5.63
CA GLU A 180 -10.85 -0.96 6.20
C GLU A 180 -11.99 -1.16 5.18
N PHE A 181 -13.20 -1.39 5.70
CA PHE A 181 -14.39 -1.52 4.88
C PHE A 181 -14.90 -0.13 4.45
N LYS A 182 -14.90 0.14 3.14
CA LYS A 182 -15.37 1.40 2.55
C LYS A 182 -16.74 1.22 1.89
N PRO A 183 -17.86 1.45 2.60
CA PRO A 183 -19.20 1.26 2.05
C PRO A 183 -19.53 2.19 0.87
N GLU A 184 -18.85 3.34 0.76
CA GLU A 184 -18.98 4.32 -0.32
C GLU A 184 -18.45 3.82 -1.67
N GLU A 185 -17.54 2.85 -1.66
CA GLU A 185 -16.97 2.23 -2.85
C GLU A 185 -17.95 1.21 -3.47
N ASN A 186 -19.09 1.71 -3.94
CA ASN A 186 -20.15 0.90 -4.54
C ASN A 186 -20.63 1.47 -5.87
N LYS A 187 -21.40 0.66 -6.59
CA LYS A 187 -22.11 0.99 -7.82
C LYS A 187 -23.60 0.83 -7.58
N ARG A 188 -24.40 1.79 -7.99
CA ARG A 188 -25.85 1.75 -7.83
C ARG A 188 -26.45 0.61 -8.66
N LEU A 189 -27.28 -0.20 -8.02
CA LEU A 189 -28.05 -1.24 -8.70
C LEU A 189 -29.26 -0.59 -9.40
N PRO A 190 -29.45 -0.81 -10.71
CA PRO A 190 -30.62 -0.29 -11.42
C PRO A 190 -31.92 -0.78 -10.79
N ILE A 191 -32.92 0.11 -10.70
CA ILE A 191 -34.25 -0.19 -10.14
C ILE A 191 -34.94 -1.35 -10.88
N SER A 192 -34.58 -1.57 -12.16
CA SER A 192 -35.11 -2.66 -12.98
C SER A 192 -34.61 -4.06 -12.57
N LEU A 193 -33.58 -4.16 -11.75
CA LEU A 193 -33.00 -5.43 -11.31
C LEU A 193 -33.42 -5.77 -9.88
N GLU A 194 -33.94 -6.97 -9.68
CA GLU A 194 -34.20 -7.50 -8.34
C GLU A 194 -32.89 -7.78 -7.62
N ALA A 195 -32.75 -7.18 -6.43
CA ALA A 195 -31.62 -7.43 -5.55
C ALA A 195 -31.60 -8.88 -5.06
N ARG A 196 -30.41 -9.35 -4.65
CA ARG A 196 -30.22 -10.68 -4.08
C ARG A 196 -29.82 -10.55 -2.61
N PRO A 197 -30.78 -10.55 -1.66
CA PRO A 197 -30.47 -10.36 -0.24
C PRO A 197 -29.47 -11.37 0.33
N LEU A 198 -29.37 -12.57 -0.26
CA LEU A 198 -28.36 -13.56 0.14
C LEU A 198 -26.91 -13.06 -0.02
N CYS A 199 -26.67 -12.15 -0.96
CA CYS A 199 -25.36 -11.54 -1.20
C CYS A 199 -25.17 -10.21 -0.45
N GLU A 200 -26.12 -9.81 0.39
CA GLU A 200 -26.00 -8.64 1.24
C GLU A 200 -24.88 -8.84 2.26
N VAL A 201 -24.11 -7.78 2.46
CA VAL A 201 -23.08 -7.68 3.48
C VAL A 201 -23.75 -7.40 4.82
N MET A 202 -23.47 -8.27 5.79
CA MET A 202 -23.94 -8.14 7.16
C MET A 202 -22.80 -7.70 8.09
N PRO A 203 -23.11 -7.03 9.21
CA PRO A 203 -22.16 -6.82 10.30
C PRO A 203 -21.40 -8.09 10.66
N GLY A 204 -20.08 -7.97 10.83
CA GLY A 204 -19.19 -9.09 11.14
C GLY A 204 -18.78 -9.95 9.94
N ASP A 205 -19.31 -9.73 8.74
CA ASP A 205 -18.90 -10.50 7.55
C ASP A 205 -17.39 -10.35 7.27
N PHE A 206 -16.67 -11.47 7.20
CA PHE A 206 -15.29 -11.50 6.76
C PHE A 206 -15.26 -11.55 5.23
N MET A 207 -14.74 -10.50 4.61
CA MET A 207 -14.71 -10.35 3.17
C MET A 207 -13.28 -10.15 2.66
N LEU A 208 -13.00 -10.64 1.46
CA LEU A 208 -11.71 -10.43 0.80
C LEU A 208 -11.85 -10.27 -0.72
N SER A 209 -10.90 -9.55 -1.31
CA SER A 209 -10.87 -9.33 -2.76
C SER A 209 -10.18 -10.47 -3.51
N ARG A 210 -10.80 -10.98 -4.57
CA ARG A 210 -10.19 -12.02 -5.43
C ARG A 210 -9.29 -11.48 -6.53
N ALA A 211 -9.47 -10.23 -6.92
CA ALA A 211 -8.86 -9.67 -8.11
C ALA A 211 -8.42 -8.23 -7.85
N ASN A 212 -7.11 -7.96 -7.90
CA ASN A 212 -6.54 -6.62 -7.72
C ASN A 212 -5.10 -6.58 -8.26
N THR A 213 -4.36 -5.50 -8.02
CA THR A 213 -2.89 -5.48 -8.25
C THR A 213 -2.19 -6.53 -7.39
N ALA A 214 -0.96 -6.90 -7.77
CA ALA A 214 -0.17 -7.90 -7.05
C ALA A 214 0.00 -7.60 -5.54
N GLU A 215 0.01 -6.32 -5.16
CA GLU A 215 0.20 -5.88 -3.76
C GLU A 215 -1.10 -5.88 -2.94
N LEU A 216 -2.25 -5.85 -3.62
CA LEU A 216 -3.57 -5.62 -3.01
C LEU A 216 -4.53 -6.81 -3.15
N VAL A 217 -4.19 -7.80 -3.95
CA VAL A 217 -5.03 -8.99 -4.17
C VAL A 217 -5.19 -9.78 -2.86
N ALA A 218 -6.38 -10.30 -2.56
CA ALA A 218 -6.65 -11.05 -1.32
C ALA A 218 -6.53 -10.23 -0.03
N ARG A 219 -6.58 -8.90 -0.09
CA ARG A 219 -6.79 -8.08 1.12
C ARG A 219 -8.16 -8.41 1.72
N SER A 220 -8.22 -8.47 3.06
CA SER A 220 -9.45 -8.79 3.80
C SER A 220 -9.85 -7.68 4.75
N VAL A 221 -11.15 -7.62 5.02
CA VAL A 221 -11.77 -6.75 6.01
C VAL A 221 -12.88 -7.51 6.74
N ILE A 222 -13.21 -7.05 7.94
CA ILE A 222 -14.40 -7.48 8.67
C ILE A 222 -15.38 -6.32 8.62
N ALA A 223 -16.62 -6.57 8.19
CA ALA A 223 -17.65 -5.55 8.16
C ALA A 223 -17.92 -5.04 9.60
N PRO A 224 -17.87 -3.71 9.84
CA PRO A 224 -18.10 -3.17 11.17
C PRO A 224 -19.57 -3.28 11.58
N GLU A 225 -19.85 -3.27 12.89
CA GLU A 225 -21.21 -3.34 13.44
C GLU A 225 -22.17 -2.27 12.88
N GLY A 226 -21.63 -1.08 12.55
CA GLY A 226 -22.38 0.03 11.97
C GLY A 226 -22.44 0.03 10.44
N CYS A 227 -22.15 -1.08 9.76
CA CYS A 227 -22.10 -1.07 8.30
C CYS A 227 -23.48 -0.77 7.68
N PRO A 228 -23.54 0.08 6.63
CA PRO A 228 -24.81 0.39 5.97
C PRO A 228 -25.48 -0.85 5.35
N THR A 229 -26.81 -0.95 5.47
CA THR A 229 -27.61 -2.02 4.85
C THR A 229 -27.71 -1.84 3.33
N LYS A 230 -28.20 -2.87 2.63
CA LYS A 230 -28.43 -2.90 1.17
C LYS A 230 -27.17 -2.75 0.31
N LEU A 231 -26.05 -3.28 0.81
CA LEU A 231 -24.81 -3.40 0.06
C LEU A 231 -24.58 -4.86 -0.32
N LEU A 232 -24.53 -5.13 -1.61
CA LEU A 232 -24.30 -6.46 -2.17
C LEU A 232 -22.82 -6.65 -2.47
N MET A 233 -22.28 -7.82 -2.15
CA MET A 233 -20.95 -8.20 -2.62
C MET A 233 -20.93 -8.34 -4.14
N SER A 234 -19.85 -7.91 -4.79
CA SER A 234 -19.58 -8.28 -6.19
C SER A 234 -19.00 -9.69 -6.29
N ASP A 235 -19.01 -10.27 -7.50
CA ASP A 235 -18.41 -11.58 -7.80
C ASP A 235 -16.90 -11.66 -7.50
N LYS A 236 -16.23 -10.50 -7.49
CA LYS A 236 -14.82 -10.33 -7.13
C LYS A 236 -14.57 -10.25 -5.63
N ILE A 237 -15.62 -10.21 -4.81
CA ILE A 237 -15.53 -10.28 -3.35
C ILE A 237 -15.98 -11.68 -2.92
N VAL A 238 -15.23 -12.27 -1.99
CA VAL A 238 -15.57 -13.53 -1.34
C VAL A 238 -15.86 -13.26 0.11
N ARG A 239 -16.98 -13.79 0.60
CA ARG A 239 -17.26 -13.92 2.02
C ARG A 239 -16.80 -15.27 2.52
N LEU A 240 -16.08 -15.26 3.64
CA LEU A 240 -15.69 -16.46 4.35
C LEU A 240 -16.53 -16.59 5.62
N SER A 241 -17.19 -17.75 5.77
CA SER A 241 -17.97 -18.06 6.97
C SER A 241 -17.11 -18.89 7.91
N PHE A 242 -16.91 -18.41 9.14
CA PHE A 242 -16.05 -19.06 10.12
C PHE A 242 -16.85 -20.07 10.97
N LEU A 243 -16.17 -21.11 11.46
CA LEU A 243 -16.75 -22.07 12.41
C LEU A 243 -16.86 -21.49 13.83
N ASP A 244 -16.00 -20.52 14.15
CA ASP A 244 -16.05 -19.72 15.37
C ASP A 244 -15.70 -18.27 15.03
N GLU A 245 -16.61 -17.37 15.36
CA GLU A 245 -16.52 -15.93 15.08
C GLU A 245 -15.31 -15.27 15.77
N ARG A 246 -14.86 -15.80 16.90
CA ARG A 246 -13.70 -15.30 17.66
C ARG A 246 -12.38 -15.41 16.90
N LEU A 247 -12.33 -16.25 15.86
CA LEU A 247 -11.14 -16.45 15.04
C LEU A 247 -10.99 -15.41 13.93
N LYS A 248 -12.06 -14.66 13.60
CA LYS A 248 -12.04 -13.68 12.51
C LYS A 248 -10.96 -12.61 12.70
N PRO A 249 -10.79 -11.98 13.88
CA PRO A 249 -9.75 -10.96 14.07
C PRO A 249 -8.35 -11.50 13.82
N TRP A 250 -8.03 -12.69 14.33
CA TRP A 250 -6.73 -13.33 14.13
C TRP A 250 -6.48 -13.68 12.67
N ALA A 251 -7.45 -14.32 12.02
CA ALA A 251 -7.37 -14.61 10.58
C ALA A 251 -7.23 -13.33 9.74
N ASN A 252 -7.86 -12.23 10.14
CA ASN A 252 -7.75 -10.94 9.45
C ASN A 252 -6.37 -10.30 9.61
N LEU A 253 -5.80 -10.38 10.82
CA LEU A 253 -4.43 -9.93 11.09
C LEU A 253 -3.42 -10.70 10.22
N VAL A 254 -3.51 -12.04 10.23
CA VAL A 254 -2.62 -12.89 9.44
C VAL A 254 -2.83 -12.67 7.94
N ASN A 255 -4.06 -12.61 7.46
CA ASN A 255 -4.32 -12.44 6.03
C ASN A 255 -3.82 -11.08 5.51
N ASN A 256 -3.79 -10.04 6.34
CA ASN A 256 -3.28 -8.71 5.96
C ASN A 256 -1.78 -8.51 6.20
N SER A 257 -1.06 -9.53 6.67
CA SER A 257 0.38 -9.46 6.92
C SER A 257 1.20 -9.55 5.64
N GLN A 258 2.48 -9.18 5.74
CA GLN A 258 3.44 -9.31 4.65
C GLN A 258 3.71 -10.79 4.31
N TYR A 259 3.66 -11.68 5.31
CA TYR A 259 3.66 -13.13 5.11
C TYR A 259 2.56 -13.58 4.13
N ALA A 260 1.31 -13.19 4.36
CA ALA A 260 0.21 -13.54 3.46
C ALA A 260 0.35 -12.84 2.09
N ARG A 261 0.89 -11.61 2.04
CA ARG A 261 1.18 -10.93 0.77
C ARG A 261 2.16 -11.72 -0.09
N ALA A 262 3.25 -12.22 0.49
CA ALA A 262 4.22 -13.05 -0.21
C ALA A 262 3.58 -14.35 -0.73
N TYR A 263 2.82 -15.03 0.13
CA TYR A 263 2.08 -16.24 -0.24
C TYR A 263 1.17 -16.03 -1.46
N TYR A 264 0.38 -14.95 -1.47
CA TYR A 264 -0.53 -14.66 -2.57
C TYR A 264 0.19 -14.19 -3.82
N LYS A 265 1.25 -13.39 -3.70
CA LYS A 265 2.04 -12.93 -4.85
C LYS A 265 2.57 -14.11 -5.67
N ASP A 266 3.03 -15.17 -5.00
CA ASP A 266 3.60 -16.36 -5.64
C ASP A 266 2.54 -17.28 -6.28
N ARG A 267 1.32 -17.27 -5.75
CA ARG A 267 0.22 -18.17 -6.18
C ARG A 267 -0.87 -17.48 -7.00
N ALA A 268 -0.82 -16.15 -7.11
CA ALA A 268 -1.79 -15.40 -7.88
C ALA A 268 -1.54 -15.55 -9.39
N THR A 269 -2.62 -15.76 -10.11
CA THR A 269 -2.63 -15.90 -11.57
C THR A 269 -2.97 -14.55 -12.23
N GLY A 270 -2.59 -14.36 -13.48
CA GLY A 270 -2.83 -13.11 -14.21
C GLY A 270 -1.64 -12.75 -15.09
N THR A 271 -1.92 -12.23 -16.29
CA THR A 271 -0.89 -11.92 -17.30
C THR A 271 -0.20 -10.57 -17.08
N SER A 272 -0.72 -9.72 -16.19
CA SER A 272 -0.11 -8.43 -15.83
C SER A 272 -0.15 -8.20 -14.31
N ASP A 273 0.83 -7.44 -13.79
CA ASP A 273 0.88 -7.05 -12.37
C ASP A 273 -0.23 -6.08 -11.97
N SER A 274 -0.86 -5.43 -12.95
CA SER A 274 -2.03 -4.58 -12.75
C SER A 274 -3.32 -5.35 -12.46
N MET A 275 -3.37 -6.67 -12.70
CA MET A 275 -4.58 -7.47 -12.50
C MET A 275 -4.24 -8.94 -12.19
N ARG A 276 -3.89 -9.18 -10.94
CA ARG A 276 -3.72 -10.52 -10.36
C ARG A 276 -5.04 -11.04 -9.80
N ASN A 277 -5.21 -12.36 -9.88
CA ASN A 277 -6.39 -13.09 -9.44
C ASN A 277 -5.97 -14.25 -8.53
N VAL A 278 -6.63 -14.37 -7.39
CA VAL A 278 -6.54 -15.53 -6.50
C VAL A 278 -7.81 -16.37 -6.59
N SER A 279 -7.63 -17.69 -6.68
CA SER A 279 -8.74 -18.64 -6.66
C SER A 279 -9.19 -18.90 -5.21
N ARG A 280 -10.42 -19.40 -5.04
CA ARG A 280 -10.89 -19.84 -3.70
C ARG A 280 -9.99 -20.92 -3.11
N GLN A 281 -9.45 -21.81 -3.94
CA GLN A 281 -8.49 -22.81 -3.50
C GLN A 281 -7.27 -22.14 -2.85
N VAL A 282 -6.63 -21.17 -3.52
CA VAL A 282 -5.45 -20.47 -3.00
C VAL A 282 -5.77 -19.73 -1.70
N ILE A 283 -6.95 -19.12 -1.58
CA ILE A 283 -7.37 -18.45 -0.33
C ILE A 283 -7.48 -19.47 0.81
N HIS A 284 -8.14 -20.60 0.58
CA HIS A 284 -8.36 -21.64 1.59
C HIS A 284 -7.06 -22.36 2.00
N GLU A 285 -6.07 -22.38 1.11
CA GLU A 285 -4.74 -22.96 1.32
C GLU A 285 -3.74 -22.01 2.00
N LEU A 286 -4.14 -20.79 2.39
CA LEU A 286 -3.26 -19.89 3.14
C LEU A 286 -2.93 -20.55 4.50
N PRO A 287 -1.65 -20.81 4.82
CA PRO A 287 -1.30 -21.29 6.15
C PRO A 287 -1.45 -20.17 7.18
N ILE A 288 -1.97 -20.50 8.35
CA ILE A 288 -2.24 -19.59 9.46
C ILE A 288 -1.50 -20.15 10.68
N PRO A 289 -0.59 -19.36 11.31
CA PRO A 289 -0.06 -19.72 12.61
C PRO A 289 -1.13 -19.38 13.63
N LEU A 290 -1.66 -20.40 14.31
CA LEU A 290 -2.77 -20.27 15.23
C LEU A 290 -2.29 -20.51 16.67
N PRO A 291 -2.39 -19.49 17.55
CA PRO A 291 -2.33 -19.69 18.99
C PRO A 291 -3.69 -20.06 19.58
N PRO A 292 -3.73 -20.57 20.82
CA PRO A 292 -4.95 -20.66 21.62
C PRO A 292 -5.66 -19.31 21.77
N LEU A 293 -6.97 -19.34 22.00
CA LEU A 293 -7.79 -18.11 22.04
C LEU A 293 -7.34 -17.14 23.14
N GLU A 294 -6.99 -17.62 24.33
CA GLU A 294 -6.52 -16.74 25.41
C GLU A 294 -5.22 -16.02 25.02
N ILE A 295 -4.34 -16.70 24.28
CA ILE A 295 -3.09 -16.13 23.79
C ILE A 295 -3.36 -15.08 22.70
N GLN A 296 -4.32 -15.34 21.81
CA GLN A 296 -4.73 -14.35 20.80
C GLN A 296 -5.15 -13.03 21.47
N GLU A 297 -5.96 -13.09 22.54
CA GLU A 297 -6.40 -11.90 23.29
C GLU A 297 -5.22 -11.14 23.92
N LEU A 298 -4.27 -11.86 24.52
CA LEU A 298 -3.06 -11.25 25.11
C LEU A 298 -2.19 -10.57 24.05
N ILE A 299 -2.02 -11.21 22.89
CA ILE A 299 -1.26 -10.65 21.77
C ILE A 299 -1.94 -9.41 21.24
N PHE A 300 -3.27 -9.42 21.05
CA PHE A 300 -4.01 -8.25 20.61
C PHE A 300 -3.89 -7.09 21.61
N ALA A 301 -3.96 -7.36 22.92
CA ALA A 301 -3.77 -6.33 23.94
C ALA A 301 -2.36 -5.72 23.89
N SER A 302 -1.33 -6.52 23.66
CA SER A 302 0.05 -6.05 23.51
C SER A 302 0.24 -5.28 22.20
N LEU A 303 -0.29 -5.80 21.09
CA LEU A 303 -0.24 -5.17 19.78
C LEU A 303 -0.94 -3.81 19.80
N GLN A 304 -2.10 -3.70 20.46
CA GLN A 304 -2.82 -2.43 20.59
C GLN A 304 -1.98 -1.36 21.32
N LYS A 305 -1.27 -1.74 22.39
CA LYS A 305 -0.35 -0.82 23.09
C LYS A 305 0.76 -0.34 22.16
N LEU A 306 1.37 -1.25 21.39
CA LEU A 306 2.43 -0.89 20.45
C LEU A 306 1.91 -0.03 19.29
N MET A 307 0.72 -0.32 18.77
CA MET A 307 0.06 0.49 17.74
C MET A 307 -0.26 1.90 18.24
N SER A 308 -0.60 2.08 19.52
CA SER A 308 -0.80 3.42 20.10
C SER A 308 0.49 4.25 20.14
N ILE A 309 1.65 3.61 20.26
CA ILE A 309 2.96 4.28 20.15
C ILE A 309 3.17 4.74 18.70
N CYS A 310 2.83 3.90 17.71
CA CYS A 310 2.85 4.28 16.30
C CYS A 310 1.96 5.50 16.02
N ASP A 311 0.73 5.50 16.53
CA ASP A 311 -0.20 6.63 16.37
C ASP A 311 0.40 7.92 16.97
N ALA A 312 0.97 7.84 18.17
CA ALA A 312 1.61 8.98 18.81
C ALA A 312 2.84 9.49 18.05
N LEU A 313 3.64 8.60 17.46
CA LEU A 313 4.80 8.96 16.62
C LEU A 313 4.36 9.64 15.32
N GLU A 314 3.29 9.15 14.71
CA GLU A 314 2.72 9.70 13.48
C GLU A 314 2.20 11.13 13.72
N GLU A 315 1.40 11.32 14.77
CA GLU A 315 0.86 12.63 15.15
C GLU A 315 1.97 13.63 15.52
N LYS A 316 2.97 13.20 16.30
CA LYS A 316 4.14 14.03 16.61
C LYS A 316 4.89 14.46 15.34
N THR A 317 4.92 13.60 14.32
CA THR A 317 5.61 13.88 13.07
C THR A 317 4.82 14.84 12.18
N LYS A 318 3.50 14.64 12.06
CA LYS A 318 2.59 15.61 11.42
C LYS A 318 2.70 17.00 12.04
N PHE A 319 2.69 17.08 13.37
CA PHE A 319 2.84 18.33 14.10
C PHE A 319 4.17 19.02 13.81
N ARG A 320 5.29 18.27 13.86
CA ARG A 320 6.63 18.82 13.53
C ARG A 320 6.69 19.38 12.11
N LEU A 321 6.11 18.68 11.12
CA LEU A 321 6.05 19.14 9.73
C LEU A 321 5.22 20.42 9.59
N SER A 322 4.03 20.46 10.20
CA SER A 322 3.18 21.65 10.18
C SER A 322 3.87 22.85 10.82
N LEU A 323 4.50 22.67 11.99
CA LEU A 323 5.25 23.73 12.67
C LEU A 323 6.42 24.23 11.81
N ALA A 324 7.17 23.33 11.18
CA ALA A 324 8.27 23.71 10.29
C ALA A 324 7.78 24.50 9.07
N LYS A 325 6.67 24.08 8.43
CA LYS A 325 6.03 24.81 7.31
C LYS A 325 5.64 26.22 7.77
N ASN A 326 4.94 26.34 8.89
CA ASN A 326 4.48 27.63 9.42
C ASN A 326 5.65 28.54 9.79
N MET A 327 6.70 28.00 10.41
CA MET A 327 7.91 28.74 10.76
C MET A 327 8.65 29.25 9.51
N ALA A 328 8.74 28.43 8.45
CA ALA A 328 9.35 28.82 7.19
C ALA A 328 8.56 29.97 6.53
N VAL A 329 7.23 29.85 6.44
CA VAL A 329 6.35 30.89 5.90
C VAL A 329 6.47 32.19 6.70
N ALA A 330 6.40 32.10 8.04
CA ALA A 330 6.53 33.27 8.91
C ALA A 330 7.91 33.94 8.80
N SER A 331 8.99 33.16 8.69
CA SER A 331 10.34 33.70 8.53
C SER A 331 10.52 34.41 7.19
N VAL A 332 9.98 33.85 6.10
CA VAL A 332 9.99 34.51 4.78
C VAL A 332 9.18 35.80 4.85
N ALA A 333 7.95 35.75 5.38
CA ALA A 333 7.09 36.92 5.53
C ALA A 333 7.75 38.05 6.34
N ALA A 334 8.42 37.71 7.46
CA ALA A 334 9.17 38.66 8.27
C ALA A 334 10.34 39.30 7.50
N LEU A 335 10.96 38.57 6.58
CA LEU A 335 12.11 39.03 5.80
C LEU A 335 11.71 39.88 4.58
N ILE A 336 10.57 39.56 3.93
CA ILE A 336 10.07 40.27 2.74
C ILE A 336 9.08 41.39 3.06
N GLY A 337 8.54 41.45 4.28
CA GLY A 337 7.55 42.45 4.71
C GLY A 337 6.16 42.29 4.06
N ILE A 338 5.93 41.19 3.36
CA ILE A 338 4.67 40.82 2.70
C ILE A 338 4.12 39.63 3.47
N ALA A 339 2.89 39.75 3.99
CA ALA A 339 2.17 38.63 4.56
C ALA A 339 1.82 37.67 3.41
N ILE A 340 2.39 36.46 3.44
CA ILE A 340 1.99 35.39 2.53
C ILE A 340 0.68 34.82 3.10
N GLU A 341 -0.46 35.32 2.62
CA GLU A 341 -1.75 34.70 2.87
C GLU A 341 -1.80 33.37 2.11
N GLN A 342 -1.78 32.24 2.82
CA GLN A 342 -2.04 30.92 2.24
C GLN A 342 -3.53 30.65 2.32
N GLU A 343 -4.27 30.95 1.26
CA GLU A 343 -5.55 30.28 1.01
C GLU A 343 -5.26 28.88 0.48
N GLU A 344 -5.42 27.85 1.31
CA GLU A 344 -5.48 26.47 0.86
C GLU A 344 -6.84 26.23 0.19
N GLU A 345 -6.99 26.67 -1.06
CA GLU A 345 -8.04 26.10 -1.91
C GLU A 345 -7.66 24.64 -2.20
N PRO A 346 -8.57 23.66 -2.01
CA PRO A 346 -8.34 22.28 -2.42
C PRO A 346 -8.27 22.25 -3.94
N MET A 347 -7.06 22.42 -4.47
CA MET A 347 -6.80 22.39 -5.89
C MET A 347 -7.10 20.97 -6.37
N LYS A 348 -8.21 20.80 -7.11
CA LYS A 348 -8.44 19.58 -7.89
C LYS A 348 -7.25 19.43 -8.80
N ALA A 349 -6.53 18.31 -8.70
CA ALA A 349 -5.45 18.00 -9.61
C ALA A 349 -5.94 18.21 -11.05
N PRO A 350 -5.34 19.13 -11.82
CA PRO A 350 -5.76 19.34 -13.20
C PRO A 350 -5.53 18.02 -13.96
N GLN A 351 -6.59 17.50 -14.58
CA GLN A 351 -6.50 16.36 -15.49
C GLN A 351 -5.90 16.83 -16.82
N THR A 352 -4.66 17.33 -16.79
CA THR A 352 -3.93 17.75 -17.99
C THR A 352 -3.13 16.57 -18.52
N GLU A 353 -3.49 16.06 -19.70
CA GLU A 353 -2.63 15.17 -20.48
C GLU A 353 -1.69 16.03 -21.35
N LEU A 354 -0.39 15.90 -21.15
CA LEU A 354 0.62 16.47 -22.04
C LEU A 354 0.66 15.67 -23.36
N VAL A 355 0.21 16.27 -24.46
CA VAL A 355 0.14 15.62 -25.78
C VAL A 355 1.14 16.25 -26.76
N ALA A 356 2.44 16.12 -26.47
CA ALA A 356 3.47 16.40 -27.47
C ALA A 356 4.11 15.06 -27.92
N PRO A 357 3.93 14.63 -29.18
CA PRO A 357 4.57 13.42 -29.69
C PRO A 357 6.07 13.66 -29.92
N VAL A 358 6.89 12.69 -29.52
CA VAL A 358 8.33 12.66 -29.80
C VAL A 358 8.53 12.07 -31.19
N ARG A 359 9.31 12.77 -32.03
CA ARG A 359 9.56 12.38 -33.42
C ARG A 359 11.02 12.03 -33.65
N LEU A 360 11.24 11.01 -34.48
CA LEU A 360 12.56 10.63 -34.96
C LEU A 360 13.09 11.71 -35.91
N GLY A 361 14.32 12.16 -35.66
CA GLY A 361 15.07 13.04 -36.56
C GLY A 361 15.89 12.22 -37.55
N THR A 362 17.15 11.96 -37.21
CA THR A 362 18.03 11.10 -38.00
C THR A 362 18.10 9.68 -37.45
N THR A 363 18.10 8.67 -38.33
CA THR A 363 18.22 7.27 -37.92
C THR A 363 19.64 7.00 -37.39
N PRO A 364 19.80 6.54 -36.13
CA PRO A 364 21.11 6.23 -35.58
C PRO A 364 21.74 5.01 -36.26
N ASP A 365 23.07 4.99 -36.38
CA ASP A 365 23.83 3.82 -36.85
C ASP A 365 23.80 2.69 -35.78
N VAL A 366 24.01 1.44 -36.18
CA VAL A 366 23.90 0.23 -35.34
C VAL A 366 24.89 0.27 -34.15
N LYS A 367 25.93 1.11 -34.22
CA LYS A 367 26.92 1.32 -33.15
C LYS A 367 26.62 2.51 -32.23
N ALA A 368 25.61 3.33 -32.53
CA ALA A 368 25.27 4.49 -31.71
C ALA A 368 24.44 4.08 -30.48
N GLN A 369 24.77 4.63 -29.30
CA GLN A 369 24.00 4.42 -28.06
C GLN A 369 22.74 5.31 -28.05
N ALA A 370 21.81 5.03 -28.96
CA ALA A 370 20.56 5.77 -29.18
C ALA A 370 19.30 4.89 -28.99
N PRO A 371 19.05 4.36 -27.78
CA PRO A 371 17.93 3.47 -27.50
C PRO A 371 16.57 4.10 -27.79
N LEU A 372 16.34 5.39 -27.54
CA LEU A 372 15.02 6.02 -27.74
C LEU A 372 14.70 6.19 -29.23
N ALA A 373 15.65 6.69 -30.00
CA ALA A 373 15.56 6.79 -31.45
C ALA A 373 15.42 5.40 -32.11
N THR A 374 16.06 4.36 -31.56
CA THR A 374 15.90 2.99 -32.03
C THR A 374 14.48 2.45 -31.79
N ILE A 375 13.89 2.77 -30.64
CA ILE A 375 12.49 2.41 -30.32
C ILE A 375 11.51 3.13 -31.25
N LEU A 376 11.74 4.42 -31.51
CA LEU A 376 10.94 5.21 -32.46
C LEU A 376 11.07 4.72 -33.90
N ALA A 377 12.27 4.37 -34.36
CA ALA A 377 12.50 3.81 -35.69
C ALA A 377 11.74 2.49 -35.92
N ARG A 378 11.52 1.69 -34.87
CA ARG A 378 10.71 0.46 -34.92
C ARG A 378 9.20 0.72 -34.90
N HIS A 379 8.77 1.93 -34.54
CA HIS A 379 7.38 2.30 -34.33
C HIS A 379 7.01 3.56 -35.15
N ASN A 380 7.21 3.49 -36.47
CA ASN A 380 6.79 4.51 -37.45
C ASN A 380 7.35 5.94 -37.22
N GLY A 381 8.36 6.12 -36.37
CA GLY A 381 9.06 7.40 -36.20
C GLY A 381 8.37 8.45 -35.34
N GLU A 382 7.21 8.16 -34.72
CA GLU A 382 6.48 9.10 -33.86
C GLU A 382 5.71 8.37 -32.75
N MET A 383 5.84 8.80 -31.49
CA MET A 383 5.01 8.30 -30.38
C MET A 383 4.90 9.29 -29.21
N SER A 384 3.95 9.07 -28.29
CA SER A 384 3.84 9.89 -27.08
C SER A 384 5.05 9.69 -26.15
N ALA A 385 5.47 10.74 -25.44
CA ALA A 385 6.57 10.64 -24.48
C ALA A 385 6.30 9.58 -23.39
N LYS A 386 5.02 9.42 -22.99
CA LYS A 386 4.58 8.42 -22.03
C LYS A 386 4.77 6.99 -22.55
N ASP A 387 4.38 6.73 -23.79
CA ASP A 387 4.55 5.40 -24.41
C ASP A 387 6.02 5.09 -24.67
N LEU A 388 6.80 6.11 -25.07
CA LEU A 388 8.25 5.97 -25.27
C LEU A 388 8.95 5.59 -23.97
N TRP A 389 8.58 6.24 -22.86
CA TRP A 389 9.12 5.93 -21.54
C TRP A 389 8.74 4.51 -21.08
N GLN A 390 7.47 4.13 -21.22
CA GLN A 390 7.02 2.77 -20.88
C GLN A 390 7.76 1.69 -21.67
N ARG A 391 8.12 1.97 -22.93
CA ARG A 391 8.88 1.05 -23.78
C ARG A 391 10.39 1.07 -23.53
N PHE A 392 10.93 2.19 -23.05
CA PHE A 392 12.32 2.30 -22.62
C PHE A 392 12.59 1.48 -21.35
N GLY A 393 11.62 1.44 -20.42
CA GLY A 393 11.64 0.51 -19.29
C GLY A 393 12.64 0.84 -18.18
N GLY A 394 12.89 2.12 -17.92
CA GLY A 394 13.82 2.61 -16.88
C GLY A 394 13.24 3.73 -16.01
N GLU A 395 14.03 4.23 -15.05
CA GLU A 395 13.64 5.37 -14.22
C GLU A 395 13.43 6.65 -15.05
N ILE A 396 12.52 7.51 -14.59
CA ILE A 396 12.10 8.70 -15.34
C ILE A 396 13.26 9.70 -15.54
N ASP A 397 14.16 9.82 -14.57
CA ASP A 397 15.34 10.69 -14.67
C ASP A 397 16.34 10.18 -15.71
N ALA A 398 16.55 8.86 -15.78
CA ALA A 398 17.40 8.24 -16.79
C ALA A 398 16.81 8.42 -18.20
N PHE A 399 15.48 8.34 -18.31
CA PHE A 399 14.77 8.62 -19.55
C PHE A 399 14.93 10.07 -20.01
N TYR A 400 14.77 11.06 -19.12
CA TYR A 400 14.97 12.47 -19.47
C TYR A 400 16.42 12.80 -19.83
N ALA A 401 17.39 12.23 -19.10
CA ALA A 401 18.81 12.39 -19.42
C ALA A 401 19.14 11.84 -20.81
N GLN A 402 18.61 10.66 -21.15
CA GLN A 402 18.78 10.04 -22.46
C GLN A 402 18.06 10.82 -23.56
N LEU A 403 16.84 11.30 -23.31
CA LEU A 403 16.06 12.09 -24.25
C LEU A 403 16.77 13.41 -24.60
N LYS A 404 17.32 14.11 -23.60
CA LYS A 404 18.11 15.33 -23.82
C LYS A 404 19.38 15.03 -24.63
N THR A 405 20.04 13.91 -24.34
CA THR A 405 21.24 13.47 -25.06
C THR A 405 20.93 13.19 -26.53
N GLU A 406 19.89 12.41 -26.83
CA GLU A 406 19.53 12.03 -28.21
C GLU A 406 18.95 13.20 -29.04
N VAL A 407 18.29 14.18 -28.40
CA VAL A 407 17.92 15.46 -29.05
C VAL A 407 19.17 16.27 -29.40
N THR A 408 20.16 16.33 -28.52
CA THR A 408 21.42 17.07 -28.75
C THR A 408 22.22 16.48 -29.91
N TYR A 409 22.20 15.15 -30.07
CA TYR A 409 22.83 14.45 -31.21
C TYR A 409 21.99 14.50 -32.51
N GLY A 410 20.79 15.08 -32.49
CA GLY A 410 19.91 15.21 -33.66
C GLY A 410 19.20 13.92 -34.09
N TRP A 411 19.21 12.88 -33.25
CA TRP A 411 18.47 11.63 -33.49
C TRP A 411 16.99 11.76 -33.17
N LEU A 412 16.64 12.67 -32.26
CA LEU A 412 15.27 13.08 -31.96
C LEU A 412 15.10 14.55 -32.35
N LEU A 413 13.93 14.90 -32.90
CA LEU A 413 13.59 16.29 -33.14
C LEU A 413 13.30 16.97 -31.80
N GLU A 414 13.68 18.24 -31.68
CA GLU A 414 13.33 19.06 -30.53
C GLU A 414 11.80 19.13 -30.42
N PRO A 415 11.20 18.66 -29.31
CA PRO A 415 9.75 18.63 -29.18
C PRO A 415 9.20 20.06 -29.15
N ALA A 416 8.06 20.27 -29.81
CA ALA A 416 7.35 21.54 -29.73
C ALA A 416 6.98 21.86 -28.26
N PRO A 417 6.88 23.14 -27.87
CA PRO A 417 6.35 23.51 -26.56
C PRO A 417 4.99 22.84 -26.37
N ALA A 418 4.81 22.18 -25.22
CA ALA A 418 3.61 21.40 -24.96
C ALA A 418 2.35 22.28 -25.02
N GLU A 419 1.40 21.93 -25.89
CA GLU A 419 0.10 22.58 -25.94
C GLU A 419 -0.81 21.96 -24.87
N MET A 420 -1.43 22.82 -24.05
CA MET A 420 -2.43 22.42 -23.06
C MET A 420 -3.79 22.31 -23.72
N LEU A 421 -4.35 21.10 -23.79
CA LEU A 421 -5.75 20.89 -24.14
C LEU A 421 -6.54 20.60 -22.85
N GLU A 422 -7.43 21.50 -22.47
CA GLU A 422 -8.42 21.26 -21.42
C GLU A 422 -9.44 20.23 -21.90
N LYS A 423 -9.73 19.22 -21.06
CA LYS A 423 -10.76 18.19 -21.32
C LYS A 423 -12.06 18.50 -20.58
#